data_AF-A0A7X5IRS5-F1
#
_entry.id   AF-A0A7X5IRS5-F1
#
_cell.length_a   1.000
_cell.length_b   1.000
_cell.length_c   1.000
_cell.angle_alpha   90.00
_cell.angle_beta   90.00
_cell.angle_gamma   90.00
#
_symmetry.space_group_name_H-M   'P 1'
#
loop_
_entity.id
_entity.type
_entity.pdbx_description
1 polymer ?
#
loop_
_entity_poly.entity_id
_entity_poly.type
_entity_poly.pdbx_seq_one_letter_code
_entity_poly.pdbx_strand_id
1 'polypeptide(L)'
;MKRIAAIALIVLALCLLGYGAVRNVSAGTASEKIVYSSEVLSEDCFLCGNGMSEDSIPFYWGQENIALISLNTFEMKPIEINRYDIDGQMIEEAIGAVSLGGGASKDGGFSATVLLDYDRGYATGSMEFHDDKTLDIDKAVTFLCAECLNEILPQDIEQCFGVGVISLATKEIHIFEQCVTGFGLGDFYIDCDLKEPSRGSCQMSLFIVYCPIRYEERS
;
A
#
# COMPACT_ATOMS: atom_id res chain seq x y z
N MET A 1 -13.81 12.17 57.51
CA MET A 1 -13.65 13.19 56.45
C MET A 1 -12.18 13.59 56.21
N LYS A 2 -11.42 14.02 57.23
CA LYS A 2 -10.01 14.46 57.06
C LYS A 2 -9.03 13.39 56.50
N ARG A 3 -9.22 12.12 56.86
CA ARG A 3 -8.36 11.01 56.39
C ARG A 3 -8.62 10.61 54.92
N ILE A 4 -9.86 10.74 54.45
CA ILE A 4 -10.24 10.43 53.06
C ILE A 4 -9.74 11.53 52.13
N ALA A 5 -9.83 12.80 52.57
CA ALA A 5 -9.26 13.93 51.83
C ALA A 5 -7.73 13.84 51.69
N ALA A 6 -7.02 13.35 52.71
CA ALA A 6 -5.58 13.14 52.65
C ALA A 6 -5.17 12.03 51.68
N ILE A 7 -5.93 10.94 51.61
CA ILE A 7 -5.67 9.83 50.68
C ILE A 7 -5.94 10.28 49.23
N ALA A 8 -7.01 11.04 48.98
CA ALA A 8 -7.31 11.58 47.66
C ALA A 8 -6.22 12.54 47.15
N LEU A 9 -5.63 13.35 48.04
CA LEU A 9 -4.53 14.26 47.71
C LEU A 9 -3.23 13.52 47.35
N ILE A 10 -2.95 12.38 48.00
CA ILE A 10 -1.78 11.54 47.72
C ILE A 10 -1.94 10.83 46.37
N VAL A 11 -3.15 10.32 46.06
CA VAL A 11 -3.44 9.70 44.76
C VAL A 11 -3.37 10.72 43.62
N LEU A 12 -3.88 11.94 43.82
CA LEU A 12 -3.77 13.02 42.83
C LEU A 12 -2.31 13.45 42.58
N ALA A 13 -1.48 13.50 43.62
CA ALA A 13 -0.05 13.80 43.49
C ALA A 13 0.73 12.69 42.75
N LEU A 14 0.34 11.42 42.91
CA LEU A 14 0.91 10.29 42.17
C LEU A 14 0.47 10.28 40.70
N CYS A 15 -0.76 10.71 40.39
CA CYS A 15 -1.21 10.90 39.00
C CYS A 15 -0.47 12.06 38.29
N LEU A 16 -0.05 13.10 39.02
CA LEU A 16 0.71 14.23 38.46
C LEU A 16 2.20 13.93 38.24
N LEU A 17 2.77 12.94 38.93
CA LEU A 17 4.14 12.45 38.69
C LEU A 17 4.24 11.54 37.43
N GLY A 18 3.12 11.00 36.95
CA GLY A 18 3.04 10.22 35.71
C GLY A 18 2.80 11.05 34.44
N TYR A 19 2.57 12.36 34.57
CA TYR A 19 2.26 13.27 33.47
C TYR A 19 3.32 14.38 33.40
N GLY A 20 4.57 13.99 33.12
CA GLY A 20 5.69 14.92 33.25
C GLY A 20 7.04 14.44 32.75
N ALA A 21 7.07 13.77 31.60
CA ALA A 21 8.28 13.71 30.77
C ALA A 21 7.89 13.55 29.30
N VAL A 22 7.21 14.56 28.74
CA VAL A 22 7.42 14.87 27.33
C VAL A 22 8.90 15.21 27.23
N ARG A 23 9.70 14.26 26.76
CA ARG A 23 11.08 14.52 26.37
C ARG A 23 10.98 15.53 25.24
N ASN A 24 11.34 16.78 25.52
CA ASN A 24 11.79 17.69 24.48
C ASN A 24 13.01 17.03 23.84
N VAL A 25 12.79 16.29 22.75
CA VAL A 25 13.84 15.95 21.79
C VAL A 25 14.13 17.25 21.06
N SER A 26 14.98 18.08 21.65
CA SER A 26 15.69 19.10 20.90
C SER A 26 16.99 18.49 20.42
N ALA A 27 17.20 18.62 19.11
CA ALA A 27 18.41 18.37 18.34
C ALA A 27 18.69 16.90 17.97
N GLY A 28 18.60 16.62 16.67
CA GLY A 28 19.16 15.43 16.05
C GLY A 28 18.97 15.49 14.53
N THR A 29 19.91 16.16 13.85
CA THR A 29 20.25 16.07 12.41
C THR A 29 19.12 16.31 11.40
N ALA A 30 19.32 17.24 10.47
CA ALA A 30 18.66 17.15 9.18
C ALA A 30 18.92 15.73 8.66
N SER A 31 17.89 14.89 8.65
CA SER A 31 17.98 13.53 8.14
C SER A 31 18.55 13.65 6.74
N GLU A 32 19.73 13.09 6.51
CA GLU A 32 20.35 13.09 5.20
C GLU A 32 19.36 12.39 4.28
N LYS A 33 18.81 13.12 3.30
CA LYS A 33 17.80 12.58 2.39
C LYS A 33 18.43 11.38 1.69
N ILE A 34 17.88 10.19 1.91
CA ILE A 34 18.32 8.99 1.22
C ILE A 34 17.97 9.19 -0.25
N VAL A 35 18.99 9.05 -1.10
CA VAL A 35 18.87 9.09 -2.56
C VAL A 35 19.22 7.71 -3.07
N TYR A 36 18.26 7.07 -3.74
CA TYR A 36 18.44 5.74 -4.32
C TYR A 36 19.08 5.85 -5.70
N SER A 37 19.96 4.90 -6.04
CA SER A 37 20.59 4.81 -7.36
C SER A 37 20.20 3.49 -8.01
N SER A 38 20.08 3.49 -9.34
CA SER A 38 19.86 2.30 -10.14
C SER A 38 20.62 2.40 -11.45
N GLU A 39 21.09 1.25 -11.93
CA GLU A 39 21.71 1.09 -13.25
C GLU A 39 20.66 0.89 -14.36
N VAL A 40 19.39 0.66 -14.00
CA VAL A 40 18.28 0.51 -14.94
C VAL A 40 18.03 1.85 -15.65
N LEU A 41 18.11 1.81 -16.98
CA LEU A 41 17.80 2.95 -17.82
C LEU A 41 16.29 3.22 -17.81
N SER A 42 15.88 4.46 -18.01
CA SER A 42 14.45 4.82 -18.05
C SER A 42 13.66 4.04 -19.11
N GLU A 43 14.30 3.63 -20.22
CA GLU A 43 13.67 2.83 -21.27
C GLU A 43 13.37 1.38 -20.84
N ASP A 44 14.20 0.82 -19.97
CA ASP A 44 14.08 -0.54 -19.44
C ASP A 44 13.32 -0.59 -18.09
N CYS A 45 12.94 0.58 -17.56
CA CYS A 45 12.22 0.69 -16.30
C CYS A 45 10.82 0.09 -16.39
N PHE A 46 10.42 -0.69 -15.40
CA PHE A 46 9.09 -1.32 -15.37
C PHE A 46 7.92 -0.30 -15.43
N LEU A 47 8.11 0.89 -14.85
CA LEU A 47 7.03 1.89 -14.73
C LEU A 47 7.06 2.92 -15.86
N CYS A 48 8.19 3.63 -16.02
CA CYS A 48 8.33 4.69 -17.00
C CYS A 48 8.89 4.22 -18.34
N GLY A 49 9.40 2.99 -18.41
CA GLY A 49 9.86 2.39 -19.64
C GLY A 49 8.70 2.07 -20.56
N ASN A 50 8.89 2.46 -21.82
CA ASN A 50 8.07 2.01 -22.94
C ASN A 50 8.64 0.71 -23.56
N GLY A 51 9.65 0.10 -22.92
CA GLY A 51 10.46 -1.01 -23.44
C GLY A 51 9.81 -2.40 -23.37
N MET A 52 8.61 -2.52 -22.80
CA MET A 52 7.80 -3.72 -23.06
C MET A 52 7.28 -3.61 -24.49
N SER A 53 7.70 -4.52 -25.38
CA SER A 53 7.10 -4.65 -26.71
C SER A 53 5.57 -4.63 -26.58
N GLU A 54 4.83 -4.05 -27.54
CA GLU A 54 3.35 -3.96 -27.47
C GLU A 54 2.69 -5.30 -27.06
N ASP A 55 3.27 -6.43 -27.47
CA ASP A 55 2.84 -7.80 -27.15
C ASP A 55 3.08 -8.24 -25.68
N SER A 56 3.83 -7.48 -24.90
CA SER A 56 4.25 -7.74 -23.51
C SER A 56 3.73 -6.72 -22.52
N ILE A 57 3.07 -5.65 -23.00
CA ILE A 57 2.34 -4.72 -22.13
C ILE A 57 1.26 -5.55 -21.43
N PRO A 58 1.27 -5.64 -20.10
CA PRO A 58 0.22 -6.33 -19.41
C PRO A 58 -1.15 -5.76 -19.79
N PHE A 59 -2.07 -6.66 -20.15
CA PHE A 59 -3.42 -6.35 -20.63
C PHE A 59 -4.21 -5.35 -19.77
N TYR A 60 -3.83 -5.25 -18.50
CA TYR A 60 -4.51 -4.43 -17.52
C TYR A 60 -3.97 -3.00 -17.40
N TRP A 61 -2.90 -2.62 -18.11
CA TRP A 61 -2.46 -1.21 -18.15
C TRP A 61 -3.45 -0.31 -18.87
N GLY A 62 -3.65 0.89 -18.31
CA GLY A 62 -4.63 1.86 -18.78
C GLY A 62 -6.05 1.64 -18.23
N GLN A 63 -6.28 0.55 -17.49
CA GLN A 63 -7.57 0.34 -16.83
C GLN A 63 -7.70 1.22 -15.59
N GLU A 64 -8.89 1.77 -15.36
CA GLU A 64 -9.30 2.42 -14.11
C GLU A 64 -9.51 1.37 -13.01
N ASN A 65 -8.43 0.72 -12.60
CA ASN A 65 -8.36 -0.29 -11.56
C ASN A 65 -7.02 -0.14 -10.83
N ILE A 66 -6.84 -0.93 -9.78
CA ILE A 66 -5.57 -1.04 -9.06
C ILE A 66 -5.08 -2.48 -9.07
N ALA A 67 -3.81 -2.69 -8.74
CA ALA A 67 -3.26 -4.01 -8.43
C ALA A 67 -2.46 -3.98 -7.13
N LEU A 68 -2.40 -5.11 -6.46
CA LEU A 68 -1.36 -5.36 -5.47
C LEU A 68 -0.07 -5.71 -6.22
N ILE A 69 1.05 -5.11 -5.83
CA ILE A 69 2.35 -5.29 -6.48
C ILE A 69 3.44 -5.64 -5.45
N SER A 70 4.22 -6.68 -5.72
CA SER A 70 5.46 -6.94 -5.00
C SER A 70 6.57 -6.06 -5.57
N LEU A 71 7.28 -5.30 -4.75
CA LEU A 71 8.50 -4.59 -5.16
C LEU A 71 9.74 -5.47 -5.12
N ASN A 72 9.66 -6.66 -4.53
CA ASN A 72 10.76 -7.61 -4.50
C ASN A 72 10.78 -8.51 -5.75
N THR A 73 9.62 -8.79 -6.35
CA THR A 73 9.49 -9.67 -7.52
C THR A 73 8.84 -9.01 -8.73
N PHE A 74 8.21 -7.84 -8.56
CA PHE A 74 7.41 -7.15 -9.57
C PHE A 74 6.21 -7.97 -10.08
N GLU A 75 5.81 -9.01 -9.33
CA GLU A 75 4.55 -9.69 -9.57
C GLU A 75 3.37 -8.81 -9.14
N MET A 76 2.38 -8.72 -10.04
CA MET A 76 1.14 -7.98 -9.79
C MET A 76 -0.06 -8.91 -9.70
N LYS A 77 -1.03 -8.52 -8.88
CA LYS A 77 -2.33 -9.16 -8.72
C LYS A 77 -3.41 -8.09 -8.88
N PRO A 78 -3.97 -7.94 -10.10
CA PRO A 78 -5.03 -6.97 -10.37
C PRO A 78 -6.24 -7.17 -9.46
N ILE A 79 -6.81 -6.05 -9.00
CA ILE A 79 -8.05 -5.98 -8.24
C ILE A 79 -9.09 -5.37 -9.18
N GLU A 80 -9.76 -6.23 -9.93
CA GLU A 80 -10.75 -5.85 -10.94
C GLU A 80 -12.07 -5.44 -10.26
N ILE A 81 -12.19 -4.18 -9.88
CA ILE A 81 -13.44 -3.60 -9.40
C ILE A 81 -14.27 -3.12 -10.59
N ASN A 82 -13.64 -2.38 -11.50
CA ASN A 82 -14.22 -2.02 -12.79
C ASN A 82 -13.92 -3.13 -13.80
N ARG A 83 -14.94 -3.62 -14.49
CA ARG A 83 -14.78 -4.75 -15.43
C ARG A 83 -14.43 -4.27 -16.82
N TYR A 84 -13.61 -5.04 -17.53
CA TYR A 84 -13.18 -4.75 -18.90
C TYR A 84 -13.40 -5.95 -19.81
N ASP A 85 -13.75 -5.70 -21.07
CA ASP A 85 -13.81 -6.74 -22.10
C ASP A 85 -12.43 -6.99 -22.73
N ILE A 86 -12.38 -7.93 -23.67
CA ILE A 86 -11.14 -8.33 -24.37
C ILE A 86 -10.52 -7.21 -25.22
N ASP A 87 -11.30 -6.19 -25.57
CA ASP A 87 -10.86 -5.04 -26.35
C ASP A 87 -10.41 -3.89 -25.43
N GLY A 88 -10.43 -4.10 -24.10
CA GLY A 88 -10.05 -3.11 -23.10
C GLY A 88 -11.13 -2.05 -22.86
N GLN A 89 -12.38 -2.30 -23.26
CA GLN A 89 -13.50 -1.41 -22.99
C GLN A 89 -14.16 -1.73 -21.67
N MET A 90 -14.52 -0.71 -20.90
CA MET A 90 -15.20 -0.89 -19.61
C MET A 90 -16.61 -1.47 -19.83
N ILE A 91 -16.96 -2.50 -19.05
CA ILE A 91 -18.28 -3.14 -19.05
C ILE A 91 -19.14 -2.50 -17.97
N GLU A 92 -20.10 -1.67 -18.37
CA GLU A 92 -21.04 -0.98 -17.47
C GLU A 92 -22.36 -1.76 -17.28
N GLU A 93 -22.27 -3.08 -17.08
CA GLU A 93 -23.42 -3.96 -16.90
C GLU A 93 -23.35 -4.74 -15.57
N ALA A 94 -24.47 -4.76 -14.85
CA ALA A 94 -24.60 -5.51 -13.61
C ALA A 94 -24.49 -7.02 -13.85
N ILE A 95 -23.72 -7.71 -13.02
CA ILE A 95 -23.55 -9.17 -13.10
C ILE A 95 -24.34 -9.92 -12.03
N GLY A 96 -24.70 -9.26 -10.92
CA GLY A 96 -25.43 -9.86 -9.81
C GLY A 96 -24.64 -10.95 -9.08
N ALA A 97 -23.31 -10.91 -9.17
CA ALA A 97 -22.41 -11.92 -8.64
C ALA A 97 -21.14 -11.29 -8.05
N VAL A 98 -20.56 -11.97 -7.07
CA VAL A 98 -19.24 -11.67 -6.51
C VAL A 98 -18.21 -12.63 -7.07
N SER A 99 -16.95 -12.20 -7.11
CA SER A 99 -15.83 -13.03 -7.56
C SER A 99 -14.71 -13.08 -6.54
N LEU A 100 -13.83 -14.06 -6.67
CA LEU A 100 -12.61 -14.17 -5.87
C LEU A 100 -11.40 -13.79 -6.72
N GLY A 101 -10.68 -12.76 -6.30
CA GLY A 101 -9.42 -12.31 -6.87
C GLY A 101 -8.22 -12.55 -5.95
N GLY A 102 -7.04 -12.14 -6.41
CA GLY A 102 -5.76 -12.33 -5.74
C GLY A 102 -4.98 -13.54 -6.28
N GLY A 103 -4.45 -14.35 -5.37
CA GLY A 103 -3.55 -15.46 -5.66
C GLY A 103 -2.22 -15.33 -4.91
N ALA A 104 -1.41 -16.38 -4.97
CA ALA A 104 -0.06 -16.38 -4.44
C ALA A 104 0.96 -15.95 -5.50
N SER A 105 2.01 -15.26 -5.09
CA SER A 105 3.19 -15.03 -5.93
C SER A 105 3.91 -16.34 -6.21
N LYS A 106 4.51 -16.48 -7.39
CA LYS A 106 5.21 -17.72 -7.79
C LYS A 106 6.52 -17.88 -7.03
N ASP A 107 7.20 -16.77 -6.74
CA ASP A 107 8.55 -16.76 -6.19
C ASP A 107 8.60 -16.44 -4.69
N GLY A 108 7.59 -16.87 -3.92
CA GLY A 108 7.59 -16.72 -2.45
C GLY A 108 7.24 -15.33 -1.92
N GLY A 109 6.94 -14.37 -2.79
CA GLY A 109 6.38 -13.06 -2.42
C GLY A 109 4.98 -13.16 -1.79
N PHE A 110 4.23 -12.07 -1.78
CA PHE A 110 2.94 -12.02 -1.10
C PHE A 110 1.88 -12.95 -1.71
N SER A 111 0.84 -13.23 -0.92
CA SER A 111 -0.40 -13.84 -1.40
C SER A 111 -1.60 -13.05 -0.92
N ALA A 112 -2.62 -12.90 -1.77
CA ALA A 112 -3.85 -12.21 -1.43
C ALA A 112 -5.07 -13.06 -1.75
N THR A 113 -6.14 -12.87 -0.99
CA THR A 113 -7.47 -13.41 -1.29
C THR A 113 -8.47 -12.30 -1.08
N VAL A 114 -9.15 -11.90 -2.15
CA VAL A 114 -10.04 -10.74 -2.14
C VAL A 114 -11.37 -11.10 -2.78
N LEU A 115 -12.46 -10.84 -2.09
CA LEU A 115 -13.82 -10.89 -2.61
C LEU A 115 -14.14 -9.58 -3.32
N LEU A 116 -14.51 -9.66 -4.59
CA LEU A 116 -14.84 -8.54 -5.47
C LEU A 116 -16.36 -8.44 -5.60
N ASP A 117 -16.93 -7.28 -5.29
CA ASP A 117 -18.32 -6.92 -5.59
C ASP A 117 -18.32 -5.83 -6.67
N TYR A 118 -18.47 -6.27 -7.92
CA TYR A 118 -18.43 -5.41 -9.10
C TYR A 118 -19.57 -4.38 -9.09
N ASP A 119 -20.78 -4.84 -8.77
CA ASP A 119 -21.99 -4.01 -8.83
C ASP A 119 -21.97 -2.90 -7.77
N ARG A 120 -21.25 -3.11 -6.66
CA ARG A 120 -21.09 -2.11 -5.59
C ARG A 120 -19.76 -1.37 -5.61
N GLY A 121 -18.84 -1.74 -6.49
CA GLY A 121 -17.58 -1.04 -6.66
C GLY A 121 -16.61 -1.21 -5.49
N TYR A 122 -16.58 -2.37 -4.82
CA TYR A 122 -15.63 -2.60 -3.72
C TYR A 122 -15.06 -4.02 -3.70
N ALA A 123 -13.95 -4.16 -2.99
CA ALA A 123 -13.27 -5.41 -2.74
C ALA A 123 -12.95 -5.55 -1.25
N THR A 124 -13.03 -6.74 -0.68
CA THR A 124 -12.65 -7.01 0.71
C THR A 124 -11.89 -8.31 0.83
N GLY A 125 -10.87 -8.36 1.66
CA GLY A 125 -10.04 -9.54 1.74
C GLY A 125 -8.92 -9.45 2.75
N SER A 126 -7.91 -10.26 2.51
CA SER A 126 -6.67 -10.22 3.27
C SER A 126 -5.48 -10.60 2.40
N MET A 127 -4.31 -10.21 2.89
CA MET A 127 -3.03 -10.48 2.29
C MET A 127 -2.06 -11.01 3.34
N GLU A 128 -1.27 -12.00 2.96
CA GLU A 128 -0.13 -12.51 3.71
C GLU A 128 1.16 -12.09 3.00
N PHE A 129 2.10 -11.51 3.75
CA PHE A 129 3.28 -10.88 3.15
C PHE A 129 4.38 -11.86 2.72
N HIS A 130 4.54 -13.01 3.38
CA HIS A 130 5.63 -13.96 3.12
C HIS A 130 7.00 -13.28 3.00
N ASP A 131 7.74 -13.50 1.90
CA ASP A 131 9.05 -12.88 1.67
C ASP A 131 8.95 -11.36 1.43
N ASP A 132 7.76 -10.84 1.12
CA ASP A 132 7.48 -9.40 1.00
C ASP A 132 7.15 -8.73 2.34
N LYS A 133 7.38 -9.42 3.46
CA LYS A 133 7.27 -8.80 4.79
C LYS A 133 8.29 -7.66 4.97
N THR A 134 9.39 -7.69 4.23
CA THR A 134 10.39 -6.63 4.19
C THR A 134 10.64 -6.23 2.76
N LEU A 135 10.80 -4.93 2.54
CA LEU A 135 11.22 -4.41 1.25
C LEU A 135 12.73 -4.68 1.04
N ASP A 136 13.06 -5.34 -0.06
CA ASP A 136 14.42 -5.62 -0.50
C ASP A 136 14.81 -4.64 -1.62
N ILE A 137 15.55 -3.59 -1.24
CA ILE A 137 15.97 -2.54 -2.17
C ILE A 137 16.86 -3.10 -3.28
N ASP A 138 17.72 -4.08 -2.97
CA ASP A 138 18.63 -4.67 -3.95
C ASP A 138 17.86 -5.42 -5.05
N LYS A 139 16.67 -5.94 -4.72
CA LYS A 139 15.75 -6.48 -5.74
C LYS A 139 15.01 -5.37 -6.48
N ALA A 140 14.47 -4.39 -5.78
CA ALA A 140 13.69 -3.30 -6.39
C ALA A 140 14.51 -2.51 -7.44
N VAL A 141 15.80 -2.28 -7.19
CA VAL A 141 16.69 -1.56 -8.12
C VAL A 141 16.92 -2.31 -9.44
N THR A 142 16.62 -3.62 -9.51
CA THR A 142 16.76 -4.38 -10.76
C THR A 142 15.60 -4.15 -11.74
N PHE A 143 14.50 -3.56 -11.28
CA PHE A 143 13.29 -3.30 -12.08
C PHE A 143 13.02 -1.82 -12.34
N LEU A 144 13.50 -0.94 -11.46
CA LEU A 144 13.18 0.49 -11.50
C LEU A 144 14.42 1.33 -11.79
N CYS A 145 14.25 2.36 -12.62
CA CYS A 145 15.25 3.41 -12.77
C CYS A 145 15.33 4.28 -11.50
N ALA A 146 16.41 5.05 -11.37
CA ALA A 146 16.66 5.88 -10.19
C ALA A 146 15.53 6.89 -9.92
N GLU A 147 14.93 7.47 -10.96
CA GLU A 147 13.84 8.45 -10.81
C GLU A 147 12.61 7.82 -10.14
N CYS A 148 12.11 6.71 -10.68
CA CYS A 148 10.97 6.00 -10.10
C CYS A 148 11.24 5.50 -8.69
N LEU A 149 12.45 4.99 -8.40
CA LEU A 149 12.81 4.58 -7.03
C LEU A 149 12.67 5.72 -6.03
N ASN A 150 13.19 6.91 -6.38
CA ASN A 150 13.17 8.06 -5.47
C ASN A 150 11.78 8.70 -5.35
N GLU A 151 10.87 8.41 -6.26
CA GLU A 151 9.47 8.82 -6.18
C GLU A 151 8.66 7.92 -5.25
N ILE A 152 8.91 6.61 -5.31
CA ILE A 152 8.09 5.59 -4.64
C ILE A 152 8.60 5.26 -3.24
N LEU A 153 9.91 5.26 -3.03
CA LEU A 153 10.51 4.84 -1.77
C LEU A 153 10.52 5.98 -0.74
N PRO A 154 9.92 5.78 0.44
CA PRO A 154 9.97 6.76 1.51
C PRO A 154 11.36 6.79 2.16
N GLN A 155 11.58 7.80 3.01
CA GLN A 155 12.85 7.97 3.71
C GLN A 155 13.06 6.94 4.83
N ASP A 156 11.98 6.40 5.41
CA ASP A 156 12.03 5.35 6.43
C ASP A 156 11.58 4.00 5.84
N ILE A 157 12.53 3.27 5.27
CA ILE A 157 12.27 1.97 4.64
C ILE A 157 12.04 0.84 5.66
N GLU A 158 12.43 1.02 6.93
CA GLU A 158 12.31 -0.05 7.94
C GLU A 158 10.84 -0.35 8.27
N GLN A 159 9.96 0.63 8.03
CA GLN A 159 8.52 0.50 8.22
C GLN A 159 7.78 -0.02 6.98
N CYS A 160 8.47 -0.16 5.84
CA CYS A 160 7.88 -0.53 4.57
C CYS A 160 7.82 -2.04 4.38
N PHE A 161 6.69 -2.51 3.85
CA PHE A 161 6.57 -3.85 3.29
C PHE A 161 7.10 -3.88 1.85
N GLY A 162 7.49 -5.08 1.39
CA GLY A 162 7.82 -5.32 -0.01
C GLY A 162 6.61 -5.36 -0.93
N VAL A 163 5.43 -4.94 -0.45
CA VAL A 163 4.17 -4.91 -1.20
C VAL A 163 3.59 -3.51 -1.18
N GLY A 164 3.02 -3.09 -2.30
CA GLY A 164 2.23 -1.88 -2.40
C GLY A 164 0.97 -2.07 -3.25
N VAL A 165 0.32 -0.95 -3.52
CA VAL A 165 -0.79 -0.81 -4.46
C VAL A 165 -0.31 0.03 -5.62
N ILE A 166 -0.58 -0.41 -6.85
CA ILE A 166 -0.32 0.33 -8.08
C ILE A 166 -1.61 0.72 -8.77
N SER A 167 -1.70 1.96 -9.22
CA SER A 167 -2.74 2.43 -10.15
C SER A 167 -2.46 1.87 -11.54
N LEU A 168 -3.43 1.17 -12.12
CA LEU A 168 -3.26 0.61 -13.47
C LEU A 168 -3.41 1.68 -14.56
N ALA A 169 -4.05 2.82 -14.25
CA ALA A 169 -4.20 3.95 -15.15
C ALA A 169 -2.96 4.86 -15.15
N THR A 170 -2.43 5.18 -13.97
CA THR A 170 -1.35 6.19 -13.81
C THR A 170 0.03 5.60 -13.53
N LYS A 171 0.09 4.31 -13.16
CA LYS A 171 1.30 3.61 -12.68
C LYS A 171 1.88 4.16 -11.37
N GLU A 172 1.16 5.05 -10.69
CA GLU A 172 1.50 5.52 -9.35
C GLU A 172 1.48 4.34 -8.36
N ILE A 173 2.50 4.24 -7.51
CA ILE A 173 2.60 3.22 -6.47
C ILE A 173 2.54 3.86 -5.10
N HIS A 174 1.75 3.24 -4.21
CA HIS A 174 1.76 3.50 -2.78
C HIS A 174 2.18 2.24 -2.04
N ILE A 175 3.29 2.28 -1.28
CA ILE A 175 3.80 1.13 -0.52
C ILE A 175 3.02 0.97 0.78
N PHE A 176 2.74 -0.27 1.20
CA PHE A 176 2.18 -0.48 2.53
C PHE A 176 3.24 -0.23 3.60
N GLU A 177 2.87 0.54 4.61
CA GLU A 177 3.68 0.83 5.79
C GLU A 177 3.01 0.32 7.07
N GLN A 178 3.80 -0.05 8.08
CA GLN A 178 3.29 -0.61 9.33
C GLN A 178 2.30 0.28 10.08
N CYS A 179 2.43 1.61 9.96
CA CYS A 179 1.62 2.58 10.70
C CYS A 179 0.48 3.22 9.88
N VAL A 180 0.34 2.86 8.60
CA VAL A 180 -0.69 3.40 7.72
C VAL A 180 -1.91 2.48 7.73
N THR A 181 -3.07 3.02 8.12
CA THR A 181 -4.32 2.26 8.19
C THR A 181 -5.23 2.47 6.98
N GLY A 182 -4.88 3.40 6.10
CA GLY A 182 -5.57 3.60 4.84
C GLY A 182 -5.12 4.85 4.10
N PHE A 183 -5.36 4.88 2.79
CA PHE A 183 -4.92 5.94 1.88
C PHE A 183 -5.78 5.94 0.60
N GLY A 184 -5.72 7.05 -0.13
CA GLY A 184 -6.29 7.16 -1.47
C GLY A 184 -5.25 6.90 -2.55
N LEU A 185 -5.67 6.32 -3.67
CA LEU A 185 -4.88 6.17 -4.88
C LEU A 185 -5.80 6.32 -6.11
N GLY A 186 -5.68 7.45 -6.82
CA GLY A 186 -6.66 7.84 -7.83
C GLY A 186 -8.08 7.93 -7.24
N ASP A 187 -9.04 7.29 -7.90
CA ASP A 187 -10.43 7.21 -7.45
C ASP A 187 -10.70 6.05 -6.47
N PHE A 188 -9.66 5.41 -5.92
CA PHE A 188 -9.79 4.33 -4.95
C PHE A 188 -9.39 4.78 -3.54
N TYR A 189 -10.14 4.32 -2.55
CA TYR A 189 -9.73 4.35 -1.15
C TYR A 189 -9.43 2.93 -0.67
N ILE A 190 -8.28 2.77 -0.03
CA ILE A 190 -7.79 1.52 0.51
C ILE A 190 -7.72 1.66 2.03
N ASP A 191 -8.53 0.88 2.74
CA ASP A 191 -8.40 0.63 4.17
C ASP A 191 -7.55 -0.64 4.36
N CYS A 192 -6.51 -0.53 5.18
CA CYS A 192 -5.54 -1.58 5.38
C CYS A 192 -5.22 -1.73 6.87
N ASP A 193 -5.55 -2.88 7.45
CA ASP A 193 -5.37 -3.13 8.88
C ASP A 193 -4.40 -4.28 9.12
N LEU A 194 -3.21 -3.93 9.62
CA LEU A 194 -2.18 -4.91 9.97
C LEU A 194 -2.62 -5.72 11.18
N LYS A 195 -2.76 -7.04 11.01
CA LYS A 195 -3.14 -7.94 12.11
C LYS A 195 -1.96 -8.19 13.02
N GLU A 196 -2.27 -8.38 14.31
CA GLU A 196 -1.27 -8.79 15.29
C GLU A 196 -0.53 -10.06 14.79
N PRO A 197 0.81 -10.05 14.75
CA PRO A 197 1.56 -11.16 14.20
C PRO A 197 1.28 -12.45 15.00
N SER A 198 0.69 -13.45 14.34
CA SER A 198 0.52 -14.77 14.94
C SER A 198 1.64 -15.69 14.42
N ARG A 199 2.43 -16.27 15.34
CA ARG A 199 3.55 -17.21 15.12
C ARG A 199 4.05 -17.30 13.66
N GLY A 200 4.82 -16.30 13.22
CA GLY A 200 5.53 -16.32 11.94
C GLY A 200 4.75 -15.82 10.71
N SER A 201 3.45 -15.54 10.83
CA SER A 201 2.64 -14.94 9.77
C SER A 201 2.47 -13.43 10.00
N CYS A 202 2.62 -12.65 8.92
CA CYS A 202 2.29 -11.22 8.89
C CYS A 202 1.16 -11.08 7.89
N GLN A 203 0.00 -10.58 8.37
CA GLN A 203 -1.23 -10.52 7.59
C GLN A 203 -1.84 -9.13 7.69
N MET A 204 -2.45 -8.67 6.61
CA MET A 204 -3.18 -7.42 6.54
C MET A 204 -4.59 -7.68 6.02
N SER A 205 -5.60 -7.12 6.68
CA SER A 205 -6.95 -7.03 6.13
C SER A 205 -7.04 -5.87 5.16
N LEU A 206 -7.79 -6.06 4.07
CA LEU A 206 -7.96 -5.06 3.02
C LEU A 206 -9.45 -4.80 2.80
N PHE A 207 -9.81 -3.53 2.70
CA PHE A 207 -11.07 -3.07 2.14
C PHE A 207 -10.77 -1.96 1.13
N ILE A 208 -11.11 -2.20 -0.13
CA ILE A 208 -10.81 -1.32 -1.26
C ILE A 208 -12.15 -0.88 -1.83
N VAL A 209 -12.36 0.42 -2.02
CA VAL A 209 -13.60 0.94 -2.59
C VAL A 209 -13.29 1.94 -3.70
N TYR A 210 -14.02 1.82 -4.81
CA TYR A 210 -14.04 2.82 -5.87
C TYR A 210 -14.93 3.98 -5.41
N CYS A 211 -14.31 5.13 -5.14
CA CYS A 211 -14.92 6.32 -4.60
C CYS A 211 -14.38 7.58 -5.31
N PRO A 212 -14.85 7.86 -6.54
CA PRO A 212 -14.33 8.96 -7.34
C PRO A 212 -14.54 10.34 -6.71
N ILE A 213 -13.66 11.28 -7.05
CA ILE A 213 -13.74 12.67 -6.57
C ILE A 213 -15.10 13.29 -6.94
N ARG A 214 -15.79 13.86 -5.94
CA ARG A 214 -17.15 14.38 -6.10
C ARG A 214 -17.22 15.81 -6.61
N TYR A 215 -16.17 16.59 -6.40
CA TYR A 215 -16.15 18.02 -6.70
C TYR A 215 -14.77 18.41 -7.22
N GLU A 216 -14.74 19.13 -8.35
CA GLU A 216 -13.50 19.73 -8.84
C GLU A 216 -13.05 20.88 -7.91
N GLU A 217 -11.73 21.06 -7.77
CA GLU A 217 -11.20 22.24 -7.13
C GLU A 217 -11.63 23.47 -7.94
N ARG A 218 -12.27 24.44 -7.26
CA ARG A 218 -12.56 25.73 -7.91
C ARG A 218 -11.24 26.44 -8.17
N SER A 219 -10.89 26.55 -9.46
CA SER A 219 -9.80 27.39 -9.96
C SER A 219 -10.08 28.88 -9.80
#